data_AF-A0A2N6NMP8-F1
#
_entry.id   AF-A0A2N6NMP8-F1
#
_cell.length_a   1.000
_cell.length_b   1.000
_cell.length_c   1.000
_cell.angle_alpha   90.00
_cell.angle_beta   90.00
_cell.angle_gamma   90.00
#
_symmetry.space_group_name_H-M   'P 1'
#
loop_
_entity.id
_entity.type
_entity.pdbx_description
1 polymer ?
#
loop_
_entity_poly.entity_id
_entity_poly.type
_entity_poly.pdbx_seq_one_letter_code
_entity_poly.pdbx_strand_id
1 'polypeptide(L)'
;MAAQKPAQEDRQVYMYIDGVENLDRYDKGGYHPITIGDILNKRYTIVDKLGYGGYSTVWVARDMQQEKYIALKLGWPNRGCTRLVL
;
A
#
# COMPACT_ATOMS: atom_id res chain seq x y z
N MET A 1 -3.85 -39.43 27.10
CA MET A 1 -2.80 -38.62 26.47
C MET A 1 -3.32 -38.15 25.13
N ALA A 2 -3.83 -36.92 25.05
CA ALA A 2 -4.30 -36.37 23.79
C ALA A 2 -3.10 -35.81 23.03
N ALA A 3 -2.72 -36.46 21.93
CA ALA A 3 -1.76 -35.90 20.99
C ALA A 3 -2.42 -34.67 20.35
N GLN A 4 -1.91 -33.47 20.67
CA GLN A 4 -2.22 -32.28 19.90
C GLN A 4 -1.78 -32.53 18.46
N LYS A 5 -2.73 -32.52 17.51
CA LYS A 5 -2.41 -32.34 16.09
C LYS A 5 -1.59 -31.07 15.96
N PRO A 6 -0.44 -31.08 15.25
CA PRO A 6 0.30 -29.84 15.02
C PRO A 6 -0.63 -28.88 14.28
N ALA A 7 -0.79 -27.67 14.83
CA ALA A 7 -1.46 -26.59 14.15
C ALA A 7 -0.67 -26.33 12.86
N GLN A 8 -1.23 -26.76 11.74
CA GLN A 8 -0.67 -26.49 10.43
C GLN A 8 -0.86 -24.99 10.21
N GLU A 9 0.18 -24.23 10.56
CA GLU A 9 0.25 -22.79 10.37
C GLU A 9 0.14 -22.56 8.86
N ASP A 10 -1.01 -22.02 8.46
CA ASP A 10 -1.35 -21.71 7.08
C ASP A 10 -0.42 -20.59 6.60
N ARG A 11 0.84 -20.94 6.31
CA ARG A 11 1.77 -20.06 5.61
C ARG A 11 1.13 -19.77 4.27
N GLN A 12 0.49 -18.62 4.19
CA GLN A 12 -0.10 -18.10 2.98
C GLN A 12 1.03 -17.90 1.96
N VAL A 13 1.30 -18.93 1.15
CA VAL A 13 2.31 -18.88 0.08
C VAL A 13 1.68 -18.11 -1.08
N TYR A 14 1.77 -16.78 -1.03
CA TYR A 14 1.38 -15.96 -2.16
C TYR A 14 2.32 -16.25 -3.34
N MET A 15 1.74 -16.59 -4.50
CA MET A 15 2.51 -16.65 -5.73
C MET A 15 2.96 -15.25 -6.12
N TYR A 16 4.26 -15.09 -6.36
CA TYR A 16 4.81 -13.86 -6.94
C TYR A 16 4.29 -13.70 -8.37
N ILE A 17 3.50 -12.66 -8.59
CA ILE A 17 3.12 -12.22 -9.93
C ILE A 17 4.22 -11.28 -10.40
N ASP A 18 4.75 -11.50 -11.59
CA ASP A 18 5.77 -10.62 -12.14
C ASP A 18 5.16 -9.25 -12.48
N GLY A 19 5.89 -8.17 -12.22
CA GLY A 19 5.44 -6.81 -12.45
C GLY A 19 4.44 -6.24 -11.44
N VAL A 20 4.19 -6.90 -10.31
CA VAL A 20 3.47 -6.33 -9.15
C VAL A 20 4.36 -6.23 -7.92
N GLU A 21 3.98 -5.36 -6.99
CA GLU A 21 4.69 -5.20 -5.72
C GLU A 21 4.58 -6.47 -4.88
N ASN A 22 5.63 -6.71 -4.09
CA ASN A 22 5.62 -7.80 -3.15
C ASN A 22 4.62 -7.50 -2.01
N LEU A 23 3.63 -8.38 -1.84
CA LEU A 23 2.65 -8.33 -0.75
C LEU A 23 3.30 -8.38 0.64
N ASP A 24 4.43 -9.06 0.78
CA ASP A 24 5.22 -9.14 2.02
C ASP A 24 5.69 -7.75 2.51
N ARG A 25 5.69 -6.73 1.62
CA ARG A 25 6.04 -5.35 1.98
C ARG A 25 4.90 -4.60 2.64
N TYR A 26 3.67 -5.11 2.65
CA TYR A 26 2.54 -4.55 3.42
C TYR A 26 2.59 -5.03 4.88
N ASP A 27 3.67 -4.72 5.57
CA ASP A 27 3.86 -5.02 7.00
C ASP A 27 4.12 -3.73 7.80
N LYS A 28 4.16 -3.82 9.13
CA LYS A 28 4.52 -2.71 10.02
C LYS A 28 5.87 -2.12 9.60
N GLY A 29 5.85 -0.88 9.13
CA GLY A 29 7.07 -0.21 8.64
C GLY A 29 7.26 -0.22 7.13
N GLY A 30 6.40 -0.93 6.38
CA GLY A 30 6.45 -1.07 4.93
C GLY A 30 5.43 -0.21 4.18
N TYR A 31 4.83 -0.75 3.12
CA TYR A 31 3.80 -0.05 2.35
C TYR A 31 2.55 0.20 3.18
N HIS A 32 1.96 1.38 2.99
CA HIS A 32 0.68 1.70 3.60
C HIS A 32 -0.45 1.08 2.75
N PRO A 33 -1.36 0.29 3.34
CA PRO A 33 -2.48 -0.27 2.59
C PRO A 33 -3.43 0.86 2.16
N ILE A 34 -3.74 0.92 0.87
CA ILE A 34 -4.65 1.88 0.26
C ILE A 34 -5.63 1.15 -0.63
N THR A 35 -6.89 1.58 -0.58
CA THR A 35 -7.98 1.09 -1.43
C THR A 35 -8.46 2.19 -2.37
N ILE A 36 -8.92 1.80 -3.57
CA ILE A 36 -9.59 2.72 -4.48
C ILE A 36 -10.84 3.28 -3.79
N GLY A 37 -11.02 4.60 -3.86
CA GLY A 37 -12.07 5.33 -3.16
C GLY A 37 -11.67 5.91 -1.81
N ASP A 38 -10.49 5.54 -1.26
CA ASP A 38 -10.00 6.13 -0.01
C ASP A 38 -9.79 7.63 -0.15
N ILE A 39 -10.08 8.38 0.93
CA ILE A 39 -9.88 9.83 0.97
C ILE A 39 -8.69 10.14 1.87
N LEU A 40 -7.56 10.49 1.24
CA LEU A 40 -6.36 10.92 1.94
C LEU A 40 -6.41 12.40 2.28
N ASN A 41 -6.01 12.73 3.51
CA ASN A 41 -5.97 14.10 4.03
C ASN A 41 -7.27 14.89 3.82
N LYS A 42 -8.43 14.20 3.80
CA LYS A 42 -9.77 14.77 3.54
C LYS A 42 -9.89 15.54 2.22
N ARG A 43 -8.98 15.31 1.26
CA ARG A 43 -8.89 16.11 0.02
C ARG A 43 -8.65 15.27 -1.22
N TYR A 44 -7.87 14.20 -1.11
CA TYR A 44 -7.45 13.42 -2.27
C TYR A 44 -8.17 12.09 -2.28
N THR A 45 -9.07 11.91 -3.24
CA THR A 45 -9.78 10.66 -3.44
C THR A 45 -8.96 9.74 -4.34
N ILE A 46 -8.59 8.55 -3.86
CA ILE A 46 -7.83 7.58 -4.65
C ILE A 46 -8.69 7.03 -5.77
N VAL A 47 -8.18 7.11 -6.99
CA VAL A 47 -8.88 6.69 -8.22
C VAL A 47 -8.34 5.37 -8.73
N ASP A 48 -7.02 5.26 -8.83
CA ASP A 48 -6.37 4.07 -9.37
C ASP A 48 -4.89 4.02 -8.94
N LYS A 49 -4.23 2.89 -9.18
CA LYS A 49 -2.82 2.71 -8.89
C LYS A 49 -1.98 2.88 -10.16
N LEU A 50 -0.99 3.76 -10.10
CA LEU A 50 -0.05 3.99 -11.21
C LEU A 50 1.10 3.00 -11.20
N GLY A 51 1.53 2.54 -10.03
CA GLY A 51 2.61 1.57 -9.92
C GLY A 51 3.25 1.55 -8.54
N TYR A 52 4.44 0.97 -8.49
CA TYR A 52 5.23 0.84 -7.28
C TYR A 52 6.72 0.95 -7.62
N GLY A 53 7.52 1.28 -6.62
CA GLY A 53 8.96 1.23 -6.64
C GLY A 53 9.48 0.61 -5.35
N GLY A 54 10.81 0.50 -5.22
CA GLY A 54 11.44 -0.16 -4.07
C GLY A 54 10.88 0.22 -2.69
N TYR A 55 10.61 1.51 -2.49
CA TYR A 55 10.22 2.07 -1.17
C TYR A 55 8.91 2.86 -1.19
N SER A 56 8.16 2.82 -2.28
CA SER A 56 6.92 3.58 -2.39
C SER A 56 5.92 3.00 -3.38
N THR A 57 4.64 3.28 -3.18
CA THR A 57 3.58 3.08 -4.17
C THR A 57 3.14 4.41 -4.77
N VAL A 58 2.73 4.42 -6.02
CA VAL A 58 2.26 5.61 -6.73
C VAL A 58 0.82 5.40 -7.17
N TRP A 59 -0.03 6.38 -6.90
CA TRP A 59 -1.48 6.32 -7.12
C TRP A 59 -1.97 7.56 -7.88
N VAL A 60 -2.99 7.40 -8.71
CA VAL A 60 -3.78 8.54 -9.20
C VAL A 60 -4.78 8.90 -8.11
N ALA A 61 -4.87 10.18 -7.80
CA ALA A 61 -5.93 10.71 -6.95
C ALA A 61 -6.60 11.91 -7.60
N ARG A 62 -7.87 12.12 -7.28
CA ARG A 62 -8.60 13.33 -7.61
C ARG A 62 -8.53 14.30 -6.44
N ASP A 63 -7.98 15.47 -6.68
CA ASP A 63 -7.99 16.60 -5.77
C ASP A 63 -9.38 17.24 -5.77
N MET A 64 -10.09 17.12 -4.66
CA MET A 64 -11.45 17.65 -4.51
C MET A 64 -11.50 19.19 -4.41
N GLN A 65 -10.38 19.85 -4.11
CA GLN A 65 -10.33 21.32 -4.00
C GLN A 65 -10.00 22.00 -5.33
N GLN A 66 -9.10 21.40 -6.12
CA GLN A 66 -8.70 21.94 -7.41
C GLN A 66 -9.40 21.26 -8.59
N GLU A 67 -10.20 20.22 -8.33
CA GLU A 67 -10.87 19.37 -9.31
C GLU A 67 -9.93 18.78 -10.37
N LYS A 68 -8.69 18.45 -9.96
CA LYS A 68 -7.63 17.95 -10.85
C LYS A 68 -7.18 16.55 -10.46
N TYR A 69 -6.69 15.80 -11.45
CA TYR A 69 -6.01 14.54 -11.22
C TYR A 69 -4.54 14.80 -10.89
N ILE A 70 -4.06 14.16 -9.83
CA ILE A 70 -2.68 14.26 -9.35
C ILE A 70 -2.10 12.86 -9.13
N ALA A 71 -0.78 12.77 -9.12
CA ALA A 71 -0.06 11.56 -8.75
C ALA A 71 0.38 11.64 -7.29
N LEU A 72 -0.05 10.70 -6.47
CA LEU A 72 0.33 10.58 -5.07
C LEU A 72 1.39 9.51 -4.89
N LYS A 73 2.54 9.88 -4.32
CA LYS A 73 3.59 8.94 -3.93
C LYS A 73 3.57 8.71 -2.42
N LEU A 74 3.46 7.45 -2.03
CA LEU A 74 3.39 7.01 -0.64
C LEU A 74 4.59 6.16 -0.32
N GLY A 75 5.45 6.66 0.56
CA GLY A 75 6.67 5.98 1.00
C GLY A 75 6.47 5.13 2.25
N TRP A 76 7.44 4.27 2.54
CA TRP A 76 7.54 3.58 3.82
C TRP A 76 7.61 4.59 4.97
N PRO A 77 6.96 4.32 6.13
CA PRO A 77 7.06 5.15 7.32
C PRO A 77 8.46 5.00 7.95
N ASN A 78 9.46 5.66 7.37
CA ASN A 78 10.75 5.82 8.01
C ASN A 78 10.66 6.99 9.00
N ARG A 79 11.23 6.87 10.21
CA ARG A 79 11.14 7.84 11.32
C ARG A 79 11.84 9.19 11.03
N GLY A 80 11.46 9.89 9.95
CA GLY A 80 12.04 11.16 9.55
C GLY A 80 11.59 11.72 8.20
N CYS A 81 10.82 11.00 7.38
CA CYS A 81 10.43 11.52 6.06
C CYS A 81 9.01 11.09 5.66
N THR A 82 8.00 11.66 6.32
CA THR A 82 6.64 11.71 5.77
C THR A 82 6.58 12.85 4.75
N ARG A 83 7.28 12.71 3.62
CA ARG A 83 7.06 13.62 2.49
C ARG A 83 6.13 12.92 1.51
N LEU A 84 4.82 13.15 1.70
CA LEU A 84 3.86 13.12 0.60
C LEU A 84 4.38 14.13 -0.43
N VAL A 85 5.02 13.64 -1.49
CA VAL A 85 5.26 14.47 -2.67
C VAL A 85 3.94 14.49 -3.42
N LEU A 86 3.24 15.62 -3.32
CA LEU A 86 2.18 16.04 -4.24
C LEU A 86 2.80 16.49 -5.55
#